data_AF-A0A1C4PV07-F1
#
_entry.id   AF-A0A1C4PV07-F1
#
_cell.length_a   1.000
_cell.length_b   1.000
_cell.length_c   1.000
_cell.angle_alpha   90.00
_cell.angle_beta   90.00
_cell.angle_gamma   90.00
#
_symmetry.space_group_name_H-M   'P 1'
#
loop_
_entity.id
_entity.type
_entity.pdbx_description
1 polymer ?
#
loop_
_entity_poly.entity_id
_entity_poly.type
_entity_poly.pdbx_seq_one_letter_code
_entity_poly.pdbx_strand_id
1 'polypeptide(L)'
;MREQLKTFQAIEVGDGGDGRWAAYARPLWREMESLLTEEGRTPQGADRVRALFRAHMPELVPALDRLAGQLGGPEAGAFLTHAALRPFSPGCTQIGQNGTLLRNYDFPPDQCEGAIVSSCFLRPVIGMQDVLWGLLDGMNDAGLAVSLTWGGRSAYGRGFAILIVVRYLLETCDTVDKAVGRLRSLPVTPSHRTPPSSIL
;
A
#
# COMPACT_ATOMS: atom_id res chain seq x y z
N MET A 1 24.09 -20.37 7.98
CA MET A 1 23.17 -19.26 7.67
C MET A 1 23.86 -18.36 6.67
N ARG A 2 23.24 -18.07 5.52
CA ARG A 2 23.73 -16.97 4.66
C ARG A 2 23.33 -15.68 5.35
N GLU A 3 24.28 -14.76 5.49
CA GLU A 3 24.00 -13.41 6.00
C GLU A 3 23.05 -12.71 5.03
N GLN A 4 21.89 -12.28 5.52
CA GLN A 4 20.93 -11.51 4.74
C GLN A 4 21.20 -10.03 4.99
N LEU A 5 21.52 -9.29 3.92
CA LEU A 5 21.81 -7.87 3.99
C LEU A 5 20.68 -7.09 3.30
N LYS A 6 20.09 -6.11 4.01
CA LYS A 6 19.09 -5.19 3.46
C LYS A 6 19.58 -3.75 3.58
N THR A 7 19.63 -3.07 2.45
CA THR A 7 19.91 -1.64 2.39
C THR A 7 18.59 -0.87 2.34
N PHE A 8 18.42 0.06 3.27
CA PHE A 8 17.32 1.03 3.24
C PHE A 8 17.70 2.22 2.39
N GLN A 9 16.73 2.80 1.69
CA GLN A 9 16.93 3.97 0.86
C GLN A 9 15.84 5.01 1.10
N ALA A 10 16.22 6.29 1.04
CA ALA A 10 15.29 7.40 1.03
C ALA A 10 15.18 7.94 -0.40
N ILE A 11 13.96 8.06 -0.93
CA ILE A 11 13.71 8.56 -2.28
C ILE A 11 12.65 9.65 -2.27
N GLU A 12 12.81 10.65 -3.13
CA GLU A 12 11.82 11.70 -3.40
C GLU A 12 11.27 11.47 -4.80
N VAL A 13 9.95 11.33 -4.89
CA VAL A 13 9.27 10.89 -6.12
C VAL A 13 8.29 11.90 -6.69
N GLY A 14 8.16 13.08 -6.06
CA GLY A 14 7.23 14.12 -6.47
C GLY A 14 5.80 13.60 -6.60
N ASP A 15 5.12 14.04 -7.64
CA ASP A 15 3.79 13.54 -8.02
C ASP A 15 3.85 12.18 -8.74
N GLY A 16 5.05 11.62 -8.93
CA GLY A 16 5.31 10.38 -9.66
C GLY A 16 5.36 10.55 -11.17
N GLY A 17 5.27 11.76 -11.73
CA GLY A 17 5.21 12.00 -13.18
C GLY A 17 6.57 12.11 -13.89
N ASP A 18 7.64 12.37 -13.15
CA ASP A 18 8.99 12.62 -13.70
C ASP A 18 9.82 11.33 -13.95
N GLY A 19 9.24 10.16 -13.68
CA GLY A 19 9.89 8.87 -13.89
C GLY A 19 10.78 8.39 -12.74
N ARG A 20 11.02 9.20 -11.69
CA ARG A 20 11.82 8.75 -10.53
C ARG A 20 11.17 7.58 -9.80
N TRP A 21 9.85 7.67 -9.58
CA TRP A 21 9.09 6.55 -9.04
C TRP A 21 9.20 5.31 -9.93
N ALA A 22 9.07 5.47 -11.26
CA ALA A 22 9.13 4.34 -12.18
C ALA A 22 10.51 3.68 -12.23
N ALA A 23 11.59 4.47 -12.15
CA ALA A 23 12.95 3.93 -12.08
C ALA A 23 13.13 3.03 -10.85
N TYR A 24 12.53 3.42 -9.72
CA TYR A 24 12.49 2.61 -8.50
C TYR A 24 11.56 1.40 -8.60
N ALA A 25 10.34 1.58 -9.13
CA ALA A 25 9.28 0.60 -9.05
C ALA A 25 9.38 -0.51 -10.11
N ARG A 26 9.94 -0.26 -11.30
CA ARG A 26 10.01 -1.25 -12.39
C ARG A 26 10.77 -2.54 -12.03
N PRO A 27 11.94 -2.51 -11.35
CA PRO A 27 12.62 -3.73 -10.91
C PRO A 27 11.77 -4.52 -9.91
N LEU A 28 11.22 -3.84 -8.90
CA LEU A 28 10.39 -4.47 -7.85
C LEU A 28 9.07 -5.00 -8.39
N TRP A 29 8.48 -4.33 -9.38
CA TRP A 29 7.25 -4.78 -10.02
C TRP A 29 7.37 -6.20 -10.57
N ARG A 30 8.50 -6.54 -11.19
CA ARG A 30 8.76 -7.90 -11.72
C ARG A 30 8.81 -8.96 -10.62
N GLU A 31 9.18 -8.58 -9.41
CA GLU A 31 9.21 -9.48 -8.25
C GLU A 31 7.82 -9.59 -7.60
N MET A 32 7.11 -8.46 -7.54
CA MET A 32 5.86 -8.31 -6.79
C MET A 32 4.60 -8.63 -7.60
N GLU A 33 4.64 -8.65 -8.94
CA GLU A 33 3.46 -8.92 -9.77
C GLU A 33 2.77 -10.25 -9.40
N SER A 34 3.55 -11.22 -8.91
CA SER A 34 3.04 -12.50 -8.43
C SER A 34 2.04 -12.35 -7.27
N LEU A 35 2.12 -11.27 -6.47
CA LEU A 35 1.17 -10.97 -5.40
C LEU A 35 -0.24 -10.66 -5.93
N LEU A 36 -0.40 -10.29 -7.20
CA LEU A 36 -1.71 -10.14 -7.81
C LEU A 36 -2.42 -11.49 -7.88
N THR A 37 -3.62 -11.55 -7.30
CA THR A 37 -4.49 -12.74 -7.35
C THR A 37 -4.85 -13.12 -8.79
N GLU A 38 -5.18 -14.39 -9.01
CA GLU A 38 -5.65 -14.88 -10.31
C GLU A 38 -6.88 -14.10 -10.79
N GLU A 39 -7.83 -13.81 -9.88
CA GLU A 39 -8.99 -12.99 -10.20
C GLU A 39 -8.58 -11.61 -10.72
N GLY A 40 -7.65 -10.93 -10.04
CA GLY A 40 -7.15 -9.60 -10.42
C GLY A 40 -6.41 -9.56 -11.77
N ARG A 41 -5.92 -10.71 -12.25
CA ARG A 41 -5.30 -10.85 -13.59
C ARG A 41 -6.31 -10.99 -14.72
N THR A 42 -7.57 -11.31 -14.41
CA THR A 42 -8.63 -11.35 -15.42
C THR A 42 -9.11 -9.92 -15.76
N PRO A 43 -9.55 -9.63 -17.01
CA PRO A 43 -10.12 -8.33 -17.34
C PRO A 43 -11.28 -7.93 -16.42
N GLN A 44 -12.16 -8.89 -16.10
CA GLN A 44 -13.33 -8.67 -15.24
C GLN A 44 -12.94 -8.35 -13.79
N GLY A 45 -11.91 -9.03 -13.26
CA GLY A 45 -11.39 -8.75 -11.92
C GLY A 45 -10.66 -7.42 -11.85
N ALA A 46 -9.87 -7.08 -12.88
CA ALA A 46 -9.21 -5.79 -13.01
C ALA A 46 -10.23 -4.63 -13.03
N ASP A 47 -11.29 -4.74 -13.83
CA ASP A 47 -12.38 -3.76 -13.89
C ASP A 47 -13.09 -3.62 -12.54
N ARG A 48 -13.33 -4.75 -11.85
CA ARG A 48 -13.97 -4.77 -10.53
C ARG A 48 -13.15 -4.02 -9.49
N VAL A 49 -11.85 -4.27 -9.39
CA VAL A 49 -11.00 -3.58 -8.40
C VAL A 49 -10.78 -2.12 -8.74
N ARG A 50 -10.71 -1.76 -10.03
CA ARG A 50 -10.67 -0.36 -10.46
C ARG A 50 -11.96 0.38 -10.14
N ALA A 51 -13.11 -0.25 -10.35
CA ALA A 51 -14.40 0.32 -9.97
C ALA A 51 -14.51 0.52 -8.46
N LEU A 52 -14.07 -0.47 -7.66
CA LEU A 52 -14.01 -0.36 -6.20
C LEU A 52 -13.11 0.81 -5.77
N PHE A 53 -11.91 0.92 -6.34
CA PHE A 53 -10.97 2.01 -6.05
C PHE A 53 -11.59 3.38 -6.37
N ARG A 54 -12.21 3.54 -7.55
CA ARG A 54 -12.89 4.78 -7.93
C ARG A 54 -14.05 5.14 -7.01
N ALA A 55 -14.78 4.16 -6.50
CA ALA A 55 -15.92 4.39 -5.61
C ALA A 55 -15.50 4.89 -4.21
N HIS A 56 -14.35 4.43 -3.71
CA HIS A 56 -13.95 4.68 -2.32
C HIS A 56 -12.75 5.62 -2.15
N MET A 57 -11.91 5.76 -3.17
CA MET A 57 -10.71 6.61 -3.18
C MET A 57 -10.61 7.41 -4.49
N PRO A 58 -11.68 8.12 -4.93
CA PRO A 58 -11.69 8.82 -6.21
C PRO A 58 -10.56 9.86 -6.33
N GLU A 59 -10.15 10.47 -5.23
CA GLU A 59 -9.10 11.48 -5.19
C GLU A 59 -7.75 10.93 -5.65
N LEU A 60 -7.46 9.64 -5.41
CA LEU A 60 -6.20 9.00 -5.80
C LEU A 60 -6.22 8.41 -7.21
N VAL A 61 -7.36 8.40 -7.92
CA VAL A 61 -7.45 7.82 -9.27
C VAL A 61 -6.44 8.45 -10.26
N PRO A 62 -6.25 9.78 -10.31
CA PRO A 62 -5.26 10.38 -11.20
C PRO A 62 -3.82 9.93 -10.89
N ALA A 63 -3.47 9.75 -9.61
CA ALA A 63 -2.17 9.23 -9.23
C ALA A 63 -2.03 7.75 -9.62
N LEU A 64 -3.05 6.92 -9.35
CA LEU A 64 -3.06 5.52 -9.74
C LEU A 64 -2.87 5.36 -11.26
N ASP A 65 -3.60 6.11 -12.07
CA ASP A 65 -3.50 6.03 -13.53
C ASP A 65 -2.11 6.46 -14.03
N ARG A 66 -1.55 7.54 -13.45
CA ARG A 66 -0.19 8.01 -13.77
C ARG A 66 0.89 7.01 -13.40
N LEU A 67 0.81 6.37 -12.24
CA LEU A 67 1.76 5.37 -11.78
C LEU A 67 1.61 4.06 -12.60
N ALA A 68 0.37 3.59 -12.83
CA ALA A 68 0.11 2.39 -13.61
C ALA A 68 0.64 2.50 -15.05
N GLY A 69 0.46 3.67 -15.68
CA GLY A 69 0.96 3.94 -17.04
C GLY A 69 2.48 3.81 -17.18
N GLN A 70 3.22 3.84 -16.07
CA GLN A 70 4.68 3.72 -16.07
C GLN A 70 5.19 2.30 -15.80
N LEU A 71 4.41 1.39 -15.21
CA LEU A 71 4.86 0.01 -14.94
C LEU A 71 4.71 -0.91 -16.16
N GLY A 72 3.77 -0.60 -17.05
CA GLY A 72 3.45 -1.41 -18.23
C GLY A 72 2.59 -2.65 -17.90
N GLY A 73 1.84 -3.12 -18.89
CA GLY A 73 0.92 -4.25 -18.75
C GLY A 73 -0.45 -3.85 -18.17
N PRO A 74 -1.54 -4.53 -18.56
CA PRO A 74 -2.89 -4.26 -18.04
C PRO A 74 -3.01 -4.54 -16.53
N GLU A 75 -2.16 -5.42 -15.97
CA GLU A 75 -2.18 -5.87 -14.58
C GLU A 75 -1.75 -4.77 -13.59
N ALA A 76 -0.87 -3.85 -14.01
CA ALA A 76 -0.36 -2.78 -13.15
C ALA A 76 -1.49 -1.93 -12.57
N GLY A 77 -2.49 -1.62 -13.39
CA GLY A 77 -3.66 -0.84 -12.98
C GLY A 77 -4.53 -1.56 -11.95
N ALA A 78 -4.61 -2.89 -11.99
CA ALA A 78 -5.32 -3.69 -11.00
C ALA A 78 -4.49 -3.85 -9.72
N PHE A 79 -3.19 -4.11 -9.86
CA PHE A 79 -2.25 -4.28 -8.76
C PHE A 79 -2.17 -3.06 -7.86
N LEU A 80 -1.99 -1.87 -8.44
CA LEU A 80 -1.86 -0.63 -7.68
C LEU A 80 -3.15 -0.23 -6.94
N THR A 81 -4.30 -0.87 -7.19
CA THR A 81 -5.48 -0.67 -6.33
C THR A 81 -5.30 -1.26 -4.93
N HIS A 82 -4.36 -2.20 -4.76
CA HIS A 82 -4.21 -3.06 -3.59
C HIS A 82 -5.49 -3.81 -3.15
N ALA A 83 -6.48 -3.98 -4.02
CA ALA A 83 -7.74 -4.66 -3.70
C ALA A 83 -7.79 -6.12 -4.17
N ALA A 84 -6.76 -6.59 -4.87
CA ALA A 84 -6.63 -7.95 -5.39
C ALA A 84 -5.27 -8.57 -5.06
N LEU A 85 -4.68 -8.21 -3.91
CA LEU A 85 -3.38 -8.72 -3.47
C LEU A 85 -3.53 -9.94 -2.55
N ARG A 86 -2.60 -10.89 -2.70
CA ARG A 86 -2.35 -11.94 -1.71
C ARG A 86 -1.82 -11.30 -0.41
N PRO A 87 -2.13 -11.88 0.76
CA PRO A 87 -1.71 -11.33 2.05
C PRO A 87 -0.22 -11.47 2.23
N PHE A 88 0.32 -10.55 3.02
CA PHE A 88 1.71 -10.52 3.46
C PHE A 88 1.79 -10.80 4.96
N SER A 89 2.98 -11.16 5.43
CA SER A 89 3.24 -11.56 6.82
C SER A 89 3.12 -10.35 7.76
N PRO A 90 2.42 -10.47 8.91
CA PRO A 90 2.39 -9.41 9.92
C PRO A 90 3.56 -9.50 10.92
N GLY A 91 4.09 -8.34 11.34
CA GLY A 91 5.03 -8.21 12.46
C GLY A 91 5.36 -6.75 12.77
N CYS A 92 4.90 -6.22 13.91
CA CYS A 92 5.30 -4.87 14.36
C CYS A 92 5.00 -4.62 15.85
N THR A 93 5.76 -3.69 16.43
CA THR A 93 5.52 -3.09 17.75
C THR A 93 5.40 -1.57 17.59
N GLN A 94 4.47 -0.91 18.31
CA GLN A 94 4.31 0.56 18.23
C GLN A 94 3.81 1.17 19.54
N ILE A 95 4.12 2.45 19.75
CA ILE A 95 3.61 3.29 20.84
C ILE A 95 3.31 4.70 20.31
N GLY A 96 2.17 5.26 20.71
CA GLY A 96 1.77 6.63 20.43
C GLY A 96 1.39 7.35 21.71
N GLN A 97 2.02 8.48 22.00
CA GLN A 97 1.72 9.29 23.19
C GLN A 97 2.12 10.76 22.96
N ASN A 98 1.27 11.70 23.39
CA ASN A 98 1.55 13.14 23.41
C ASN A 98 2.10 13.69 22.08
N GLY A 99 1.49 13.31 20.96
CA GLY A 99 1.92 13.74 19.62
C GLY A 99 3.19 13.06 19.10
N THR A 100 3.75 12.09 19.84
CA THR A 100 4.86 11.25 19.38
C THR A 100 4.33 9.89 18.95
N LEU A 101 4.86 9.37 17.83
CA LEU A 101 4.61 8.02 17.35
C LEU A 101 5.96 7.33 17.13
N LEU A 102 6.16 6.19 17.79
CA LEU A 102 7.33 5.33 17.61
C LEU A 102 6.85 3.95 17.14
N ARG A 103 7.55 3.39 16.16
CA ARG A 103 7.21 2.10 15.57
C ARG A 103 8.43 1.30 15.15
N ASN A 104 8.33 -0.03 15.29
CA ASN A 104 9.25 -1.03 14.79
C ASN A 104 8.50 -2.05 13.91
N TYR A 105 9.12 -2.47 12.81
CA TYR A 105 8.66 -3.62 12.01
C TYR A 105 9.55 -4.82 12.24
N ASP A 106 8.92 -5.98 12.38
CA ASP A 106 9.61 -7.24 12.62
C ASP A 106 9.55 -8.07 11.32
N PHE A 107 10.22 -7.59 10.28
CA PHE A 107 10.29 -8.26 8.98
C PHE A 107 11.60 -9.02 8.79
N PRO A 108 11.55 -10.22 8.17
CA PRO A 108 12.70 -10.76 7.48
C PRO A 108 13.24 -9.76 6.43
N PRO A 109 14.56 -9.58 6.31
CA PRO A 109 15.16 -8.62 5.37
C PRO A 109 14.65 -8.71 3.92
N ASP A 110 14.30 -9.90 3.45
CA ASP A 110 13.78 -10.19 2.11
C ASP A 110 12.29 -9.87 1.91
N GLN A 111 11.55 -9.61 3.00
CA GLN A 111 10.13 -9.23 2.96
C GLN A 111 9.90 -7.73 3.14
N CYS A 112 10.96 -6.95 3.39
CA CYS A 112 10.90 -5.52 3.53
C CYS A 112 11.22 -4.85 2.18
N GLU A 113 10.34 -4.01 1.65
CA GLU A 113 10.63 -3.19 0.47
C GLU A 113 11.83 -2.24 0.72
N GLY A 114 11.96 -1.71 1.95
CA GLY A 114 13.15 -0.97 2.39
C GLY A 114 13.24 0.47 1.91
N ALA A 115 12.13 1.08 1.48
CA ALA A 115 12.12 2.45 0.96
C ALA A 115 11.35 3.39 1.89
N ILE A 116 12.01 4.49 2.28
CA ILE A 116 11.37 5.66 2.88
C ILE A 116 11.13 6.64 1.73
N VAL A 117 9.88 7.02 1.50
CA VAL A 117 9.48 7.77 0.32
C VAL A 117 8.87 9.09 0.71
N SER A 118 9.34 10.17 0.09
CA SER A 118 8.68 11.48 0.06
C SER A 118 7.96 11.64 -1.28
N SER A 119 6.64 11.87 -1.23
CA SER A 119 5.76 12.00 -2.40
C SER A 119 4.88 13.25 -2.28
N CYS A 120 4.36 13.72 -3.41
CA CYS A 120 3.39 14.81 -3.52
C CYS A 120 2.29 14.43 -4.53
N PHE A 121 1.54 13.36 -4.25
CA PHE A 121 0.50 12.88 -5.18
C PHE A 121 -0.74 13.77 -5.14
N LEU A 122 -1.25 14.05 -3.94
CA LEU A 122 -2.25 15.08 -3.68
C LEU A 122 -1.68 16.18 -2.77
N ARG A 123 -0.79 15.78 -1.85
CA ARG A 123 -0.09 16.65 -0.92
C ARG A 123 1.25 16.04 -0.49
N PRO A 124 2.14 16.79 0.17
CA PRO A 124 3.38 16.23 0.72
C PRO A 124 3.11 15.15 1.76
N VAL A 125 3.64 13.95 1.52
CA VAL A 125 3.59 12.80 2.43
C VAL A 125 4.96 12.14 2.46
N ILE A 126 5.45 11.82 3.66
CA ILE A 126 6.63 10.97 3.85
C ILE A 126 6.23 9.71 4.61
N GLY A 127 6.76 8.55 4.22
CA GLY A 127 6.46 7.31 4.93
C GLY A 127 7.31 6.12 4.49
N MET A 128 7.24 5.04 5.27
CA MET A 128 7.81 3.76 4.89
C MET A 128 6.92 3.11 3.83
N GLN A 129 7.42 3.02 2.60
CA GLN A 129 6.70 2.46 1.47
C GLN A 129 6.76 0.93 1.47
N ASP A 130 5.66 0.33 1.05
CA ASP A 130 5.56 -1.08 0.77
C ASP A 130 4.56 -1.36 -0.35
N VAL A 131 4.84 -2.41 -1.11
CA VAL A 131 4.11 -2.80 -2.31
C VAL A 131 4.00 -1.62 -3.30
N LEU A 132 5.16 -1.07 -3.68
CA LEU A 132 5.42 -0.04 -4.69
C LEU A 132 4.91 1.38 -4.40
N TRP A 133 3.78 1.54 -3.72
CA TRP A 133 3.24 2.87 -3.36
C TRP A 133 2.28 2.86 -2.17
N GLY A 134 1.99 1.70 -1.58
CA GLY A 134 1.34 1.65 -0.27
C GLY A 134 2.25 2.19 0.82
N LEU A 135 1.70 2.51 1.98
CA LEU A 135 2.49 2.95 3.14
C LEU A 135 2.25 2.02 4.32
N LEU A 136 3.33 1.61 4.96
CA LEU A 136 3.26 0.92 6.24
C LEU A 136 3.00 1.92 7.39
N ASP A 137 3.59 3.10 7.31
CA ASP A 137 3.36 4.27 8.15
C ASP A 137 3.76 5.55 7.40
N GLY A 138 3.48 6.71 8.00
CA GLY A 138 3.98 7.98 7.51
C GLY A 138 3.37 9.18 8.22
N MET A 139 3.72 10.36 7.72
CA MET A 139 3.17 11.64 8.11
C MET A 139 2.95 12.57 6.92
N ASN A 140 2.02 13.51 7.04
CA ASN A 140 1.77 14.55 6.04
C ASN A 140 2.12 15.95 6.56
N ASP A 141 2.01 16.95 5.69
CA ASP A 141 2.28 18.37 5.99
C ASP A 141 1.30 19.02 6.98
N ALA A 142 0.15 18.39 7.27
CA ALA A 142 -0.76 18.83 8.34
C ALA A 142 -0.34 18.31 9.73
N GLY A 143 0.70 17.47 9.81
CA GLY A 143 1.15 16.86 11.06
C GLY A 143 0.35 15.61 11.46
N LEU A 144 -0.52 15.08 10.59
CA LEU A 144 -1.16 13.79 10.81
C LEU A 144 -0.11 12.69 10.61
N ALA A 145 0.07 11.84 11.62
CA ALA A 145 0.87 10.63 11.53
C ALA A 145 -0.03 9.39 11.63
N VAL A 146 0.22 8.39 10.78
CA VAL A 146 -0.54 7.14 10.74
C VAL A 146 0.43 5.97 10.71
N SER A 147 0.12 4.94 11.50
CA SER A 147 0.79 3.67 11.47
C SER A 147 -0.19 2.51 11.59
N LEU A 148 0.15 1.43 10.91
CA LEU A 148 -0.50 0.14 10.99
C LEU A 148 -0.16 -0.61 12.28
N THR A 149 -0.98 -1.60 12.64
CA THR A 149 -0.54 -2.68 13.51
C THR A 149 -1.34 -3.93 13.21
N TRP A 150 -0.76 -5.08 13.53
CA TRP A 150 -1.50 -6.32 13.46
C TRP A 150 -2.53 -6.38 14.60
N GLY A 151 -3.81 -6.30 14.24
CA GLY A 151 -4.92 -6.33 15.19
C GLY A 151 -5.28 -7.72 15.73
N GLY A 152 -4.51 -8.77 15.43
CA GLY A 152 -4.71 -10.10 16.01
C GLY A 152 -5.88 -10.91 15.47
N ARG A 153 -6.60 -10.41 14.45
CA ARG A 153 -7.78 -11.09 13.88
C ARG A 153 -7.61 -11.41 12.41
N SER A 154 -7.68 -12.70 12.09
CA SER A 154 -7.86 -13.19 10.72
C SER A 154 -9.34 -13.14 10.37
N ALA A 155 -9.84 -11.96 10.04
CA ALA A 155 -11.10 -11.84 9.29
C ALA A 155 -10.77 -11.90 7.79
N TYR A 156 -11.75 -12.25 6.95
CA TYR A 156 -11.54 -12.43 5.51
C TYR A 156 -12.62 -11.64 4.77
N GLY A 157 -12.25 -10.92 3.71
CA GLY A 157 -13.22 -10.12 2.97
C GLY A 157 -12.63 -9.43 1.75
N ARG A 158 -13.51 -8.94 0.88
CA ARG A 158 -13.16 -8.12 -0.28
C ARG A 158 -12.92 -6.68 0.19
N GLY A 159 -11.86 -6.05 -0.28
CA GLY A 159 -11.50 -4.70 0.13
C GLY A 159 -10.04 -4.36 -0.16
N PHE A 160 -9.62 -3.19 0.29
CA PHE A 160 -8.25 -2.69 0.10
C PHE A 160 -7.29 -3.31 1.12
N ALA A 161 -6.05 -3.58 0.71
CA ALA A 161 -4.97 -3.80 1.66
C ALA A 161 -4.79 -2.53 2.49
N ILE A 162 -4.51 -2.69 3.77
CA ILE A 162 -4.41 -1.54 4.68
C ILE A 162 -3.27 -0.56 4.28
N LEU A 163 -2.27 -1.01 3.52
CA LEU A 163 -1.18 -0.17 3.00
C LEU A 163 -1.70 1.01 2.16
N ILE A 164 -2.65 0.76 1.25
CA ILE A 164 -3.20 1.85 0.42
C ILE A 164 -4.18 2.72 1.21
N VAL A 165 -4.80 2.15 2.23
CA VAL A 165 -5.66 2.91 3.16
C VAL A 165 -4.83 3.92 3.95
N VAL A 166 -3.66 3.55 4.47
CA VAL A 166 -2.75 4.49 5.14
C VAL A 166 -2.36 5.63 4.22
N ARG A 167 -1.93 5.31 2.99
CA ARG A 167 -1.66 6.32 1.96
C ARG A 167 -2.87 7.24 1.77
N TYR A 168 -4.05 6.69 1.55
CA TYR A 168 -5.26 7.48 1.32
C TYR A 168 -5.59 8.41 2.49
N LEU A 169 -5.48 7.94 3.73
CA LEU A 169 -5.71 8.77 4.92
C LEU A 169 -4.70 9.92 5.00
N LEU A 170 -3.41 9.63 4.77
CA LEU A 170 -2.36 10.64 4.79
C LEU A 170 -2.50 11.66 3.65
N GLU A 171 -3.01 11.26 2.49
CA GLU A 171 -3.21 12.15 1.33
C GLU A 171 -4.46 13.04 1.47
N THR A 172 -5.45 12.67 2.29
CA THR A 172 -6.78 13.32 2.30
C THR A 172 -7.24 13.88 3.64
N CYS A 173 -6.55 13.58 4.74
CA CYS A 173 -6.96 13.98 6.09
C CYS A 173 -5.91 14.88 6.77
N ASP A 174 -6.38 15.88 7.51
CA ASP A 174 -5.52 16.77 8.30
C ASP A 174 -5.46 16.38 9.78
N THR A 175 -6.47 15.65 10.26
CA THR A 175 -6.66 15.38 11.69
C THR A 175 -7.01 13.92 11.94
N VAL A 176 -6.74 13.47 13.16
CA VAL A 176 -7.09 12.12 13.63
C VAL A 176 -8.59 11.86 13.47
N ASP A 177 -9.45 12.80 13.83
CA ASP A 177 -10.91 12.63 13.73
C ASP A 177 -11.39 12.43 12.29
N LYS A 178 -10.85 13.22 11.34
CA LYS A 178 -11.14 13.05 9.92
C LYS A 178 -10.67 11.68 9.43
N ALA A 179 -9.45 11.28 9.82
CA ALA A 179 -8.88 9.99 9.42
C ALA A 179 -9.69 8.80 9.96
N VAL A 180 -10.09 8.83 11.24
CA VAL A 180 -10.96 7.82 11.85
C VAL A 180 -12.33 7.79 11.18
N GLY A 181 -12.91 8.96 10.87
CA GLY A 181 -14.17 9.06 10.14
C GLY A 181 -14.12 8.39 8.77
N ARG A 182 -13.08 8.68 7.98
CA ARG A 182 -12.84 8.06 6.66
C ARG A 182 -12.59 6.56 6.75
N LEU A 183 -11.75 6.12 7.70
CA LEU A 183 -11.41 4.70 7.87
C LEU A 183 -12.65 3.82 8.06
N ARG A 184 -13.65 4.31 8.80
CA ARG A 184 -14.90 3.58 9.06
C ARG A 184 -15.75 3.31 7.81
N SER A 185 -15.60 4.10 6.74
CA SER A 185 -16.37 3.93 5.50
C SER A 185 -15.63 3.13 4.43
N LEU A 186 -14.37 2.74 4.66
CA LEU A 186 -13.55 2.03 3.68
C LEU A 186 -13.70 0.51 3.84
N PRO A 187 -13.93 -0.24 2.75
CA PRO A 187 -13.87 -1.70 2.79
C PRO A 187 -12.40 -2.11 2.87
N VAL A 188 -11.95 -2.51 4.06
CA VAL A 188 -10.59 -3.01 4.28
C VAL A 188 -10.61 -4.52 4.26
N THR A 189 -9.71 -5.11 3.48
CA THR A 189 -9.45 -6.55 3.51
C THR A 189 -8.63 -6.89 4.75
N PRO A 190 -9.12 -7.78 5.62
CA PRO A 190 -8.26 -8.54 6.49
C PRO A 190 -7.79 -9.79 5.70
N SER A 191 -6.48 -9.98 5.59
CA SER A 191 -5.71 -11.08 4.95
C SER A 191 -6.45 -12.12 4.05
N HIS A 192 -6.13 -12.25 2.75
CA HIS A 192 -6.72 -13.28 1.84
C HIS A 192 -6.00 -14.65 1.89
N ARG A 193 -6.58 -15.72 2.46
CA ARG A 193 -6.17 -17.07 2.02
C ARG A 193 -7.16 -17.54 0.96
N THR A 194 -6.69 -17.88 -0.25
CA THR A 194 -7.50 -18.61 -1.22
C THR A 194 -8.01 -19.88 -0.55
N PRO A 195 -9.32 -20.21 -0.58
CA PRO A 195 -9.79 -21.49 -0.07
C PRO A 195 -9.12 -22.63 -0.86
N PRO A 196 -8.80 -23.77 -0.22
CA PRO A 196 -8.31 -24.95 -0.92
C PRO A 196 -9.47 -25.57 -1.70
N SER A 197 -9.63 -25.13 -2.94
CA SER A 197 -10.44 -25.78 -3.97
C SER A 197 -9.77 -25.36 -5.28
N SER A 198 -8.92 -26.15 -5.93
CA SER A 198 -9.10 -27.54 -6.30
C SER A 198 -7.73 -28.12 -6.69
N ILE A 199 -7.23 -29.07 -5.88
CA ILE A 199 -6.38 -30.15 -6.38
C ILE A 199 -7.34 -31.32 -6.59
N LEU A 200 -7.76 -31.48 -7.84
CA LEU A 200 -7.97 -32.78 -8.47
C LEU A 200 -7.12 -32.76 -9.74
#